data_AF-A0A829GHN1-F1
#
_entry.id   AF-A0A829GHN1-F1
#
_cell.length_a   1.000
_cell.length_b   1.000
_cell.length_c   1.000
_cell.angle_alpha   90.00
_cell.angle_beta   90.00
_cell.angle_gamma   90.00
#
_symmetry.space_group_name_H-M   'P 1'
#
loop_
_entity.id
_entity.type
_entity.pdbx_description
1 polymer ?
#
loop_
_entity_poly.entity_id
_entity_poly.type
_entity_poly.pdbx_seq_one_letter_code
_entity_poly.pdbx_strand_id
1 'polypeptide(L)'
;MVFDELFLDREERDRINIYSTLWEAPGHRLDIAATAITRGESYRQLRRRMEKIAADLVTMQSDAAPLLRRGDGNMIAPPSISLDRYRIFLYRRSLPGQLLIQTLKRPQLTLQMLLDETGFSRAAFFRRISALRLYLRKAGVTISLNPLALMGPEARVRQVYRQLLWQFVDFAHPLFSEIFPQSRQLMRELDKAGLIQSDFSRAQLLFAANVHLHRLLANHSIVGTLDFDELAPRPTLTAALPSAFDNLPRKAAEDETWHLFLTQWRVPRFHSEQQFDAATLVGYHAARNTPAWQLVEKIRNEFSRTVVGIAPTVTTDLALAGNLLKILISERIFPGGAYIDLTRTASPMRAFYPRLEAALEAFFAREAPLENASKEIIDGFYQLLWPFMTDSAIADKLKVALDPLMPQPLYETVRLNLT
;
A
#
# COMPACT_ATOMS: atom_id res chain seq x y z
N MET A 1 -5.44 -12.23 -5.54
CA MET A 1 -4.07 -12.24 -6.10
C MET A 1 -3.15 -11.76 -5.00
N VAL A 2 -2.27 -12.64 -4.54
CA VAL A 2 -1.31 -12.32 -3.47
C VAL A 2 -0.21 -11.45 -4.07
N PHE A 3 0.29 -10.44 -3.35
CA PHE A 3 1.31 -9.50 -3.83
C PHE A 3 2.53 -10.21 -4.44
N ASP A 4 2.96 -11.33 -3.86
CA ASP A 4 4.05 -12.17 -4.36
C ASP A 4 3.84 -12.63 -5.80
N GLU A 5 2.60 -12.93 -6.19
CA GLU A 5 2.28 -13.44 -7.54
C GLU A 5 2.47 -12.38 -8.63
N LEU A 6 2.51 -11.10 -8.25
CA LEU A 6 2.78 -10.01 -9.19
C LEU A 6 4.24 -9.96 -9.63
N PHE A 7 5.15 -10.35 -8.72
CA PHE A 7 6.58 -10.12 -8.89
C PHE A 7 7.38 -11.42 -9.01
N LEU A 8 6.95 -12.47 -8.32
CA LEU A 8 7.73 -13.68 -8.13
C LEU A 8 7.14 -14.87 -8.88
N ASP A 9 8.02 -15.61 -9.54
CA ASP A 9 7.64 -16.88 -10.14
C ASP A 9 7.41 -17.97 -9.07
N ARG A 10 7.06 -19.18 -9.50
CA ARG A 10 6.83 -20.30 -8.57
C ARG A 10 8.10 -20.68 -7.81
N GLU A 11 9.26 -20.61 -8.45
CA GLU A 11 10.52 -20.99 -7.83
C GLU A 11 10.92 -19.98 -6.74
N GLU A 12 10.77 -18.69 -7.02
CA GLU A 12 11.05 -17.60 -6.06
C GLU A 12 10.11 -17.66 -4.85
N ARG A 13 8.82 -17.95 -5.07
CA ARG A 13 7.86 -18.17 -3.97
C ARG A 13 8.19 -19.42 -3.15
N ASP A 14 8.62 -20.50 -3.79
CA ASP A 14 9.09 -21.69 -3.07
C ASP A 14 10.32 -21.36 -2.20
N ARG A 15 11.24 -20.50 -2.66
CA ARG A 15 12.38 -20.04 -1.85
C ARG A 15 11.93 -19.25 -0.61
N ILE A 16 10.95 -18.37 -0.74
CA ILE A 16 10.34 -17.65 0.42
C ILE A 16 9.77 -18.65 1.42
N ASN A 17 9.02 -19.65 0.95
CA ASN A 17 8.41 -20.65 1.84
C ASN A 17 9.47 -21.45 2.60
N ILE A 18 10.54 -21.87 1.93
CA ILE A 18 11.66 -22.57 2.58
C ILE A 18 12.37 -21.65 3.58
N TYR A 19 12.59 -20.38 3.22
CA TYR A 19 13.22 -19.42 4.14
C TYR A 19 12.33 -19.11 5.36
N SER A 20 11.00 -19.07 5.21
CA SER A 20 10.06 -18.95 6.33
C SER A 20 10.22 -20.11 7.30
N THR A 21 10.24 -21.35 6.78
CA THR A 21 10.47 -22.55 7.60
C THR A 21 11.83 -22.49 8.29
N LEU A 22 12.86 -21.97 7.62
CA LEU A 22 14.19 -21.80 8.21
C LEU A 22 14.18 -20.77 9.33
N TRP A 23 13.48 -19.67 9.13
CA TRP A 23 13.38 -18.56 10.07
C TRP A 23 12.58 -18.94 11.32
N GLU A 24 11.52 -19.74 11.17
CA GLU A 24 10.66 -20.18 12.27
C GLU A 24 11.25 -21.36 13.05
N ALA A 25 12.23 -22.08 12.49
CA ALA A 25 12.83 -23.23 13.13
C ALA A 25 13.64 -22.87 14.40
N PRO A 26 13.72 -23.76 15.40
CA PRO A 26 14.54 -23.54 16.59
C PRO A 26 16.00 -23.22 16.22
N GLY A 27 16.51 -22.09 16.75
CA GLY A 27 17.86 -21.61 16.44
C GLY A 27 18.07 -21.20 14.98
N HIS A 28 16.98 -20.92 14.24
CA HIS A 28 16.99 -20.58 12.82
C HIS A 28 17.70 -21.62 11.94
N ARG A 29 17.63 -22.90 12.34
CA ARG A 29 18.37 -24.01 11.72
C ARG A 29 17.43 -25.04 11.12
N LEU A 30 17.71 -25.46 9.89
CA LEU A 30 17.05 -26.59 9.25
C LEU A 30 18.05 -27.67 8.85
N ASP A 31 17.70 -28.91 9.15
CA ASP A 31 18.30 -30.11 8.58
C ASP A 31 17.60 -30.45 7.26
N ILE A 32 18.36 -30.52 6.16
CA ILE A 32 17.84 -30.78 4.81
C ILE A 32 17.18 -32.16 4.72
N ALA A 33 17.75 -33.19 5.35
CA ALA A 33 17.23 -34.55 5.25
C ALA A 33 15.89 -34.67 5.98
N ALA A 34 15.81 -34.18 7.22
CA ALA A 34 14.57 -34.17 7.98
C ALA A 34 13.49 -33.31 7.28
N THR A 35 13.88 -32.13 6.80
CA THR A 35 12.95 -31.21 6.12
C THR A 35 12.45 -31.78 4.78
N ALA A 36 13.31 -32.48 4.03
CA ALA A 36 12.92 -33.13 2.78
C ALA A 36 11.85 -34.20 3.01
N ILE A 37 11.99 -35.01 4.07
CA ILE A 37 11.02 -36.03 4.48
C ILE A 37 9.69 -35.36 4.83
N THR A 38 9.69 -34.35 5.71
CA THR A 38 8.48 -33.64 6.14
C THR A 38 7.74 -32.98 4.97
N ARG A 39 8.47 -32.48 3.97
CA ARG A 39 7.91 -31.83 2.78
C ARG A 39 7.53 -32.80 1.67
N GLY A 40 7.88 -34.09 1.78
CA GLY A 40 7.69 -35.07 0.71
C GLY A 40 8.49 -34.74 -0.57
N GLU A 41 9.62 -34.03 -0.45
CA GLU A 41 10.46 -33.62 -1.57
C GLU A 41 11.78 -34.43 -1.57
N SER A 42 12.46 -34.54 -2.72
CA SER A 42 13.77 -35.21 -2.75
C SER A 42 14.85 -34.35 -2.07
N TYR A 43 15.75 -34.99 -1.31
CA TYR A 43 16.90 -34.32 -0.68
C TYR A 43 17.68 -33.43 -1.66
N ARG A 44 17.93 -33.94 -2.87
CA ARG A 44 18.69 -33.22 -3.92
C ARG A 44 17.98 -31.95 -4.39
N GLN A 45 16.65 -31.98 -4.49
CA GLN A 45 15.87 -30.81 -4.88
C GLN A 45 15.88 -29.74 -3.77
N LEU A 46 15.65 -30.14 -2.52
CA LEU A 46 15.67 -29.21 -1.39
C LEU A 46 17.05 -28.59 -1.21
N ARG A 47 18.12 -29.40 -1.28
CA ARG A 47 19.51 -28.92 -1.22
C ARG A 47 19.81 -27.87 -2.28
N ARG A 48 19.42 -28.10 -3.54
CA ARG A 48 19.60 -27.12 -4.63
C ARG A 48 18.85 -25.81 -4.38
N ARG A 49 17.65 -25.88 -3.81
CA ARG A 49 16.87 -24.67 -3.46
C ARG A 49 17.53 -23.92 -2.32
N MET A 50 18.02 -24.62 -1.30
CA MET A 50 18.74 -24.02 -0.17
C MET A 50 20.09 -23.43 -0.58
N GLU A 51 20.79 -24.04 -1.54
CA GLU A 51 22.00 -23.45 -2.15
C GLU A 51 21.71 -22.10 -2.81
N LYS A 52 20.57 -21.96 -3.51
CA LYS A 52 20.13 -20.68 -4.07
C LYS A 52 19.81 -19.65 -2.98
N ILE A 53 19.09 -20.05 -1.93
CA ILE A 53 18.80 -19.18 -0.79
C ILE A 53 20.12 -18.72 -0.13
N ALA A 54 21.08 -19.62 0.09
CA ALA A 54 22.37 -19.24 0.65
C ALA A 54 23.14 -18.26 -0.25
N ALA A 55 23.12 -18.44 -1.57
CA ALA A 55 23.73 -17.51 -2.51
C ALA A 55 23.06 -16.11 -2.49
N ASP A 56 21.73 -16.08 -2.37
CA ASP A 56 20.96 -14.84 -2.21
C ASP A 56 21.37 -14.12 -0.91
N LEU A 57 21.42 -14.83 0.22
CA LEU A 57 21.75 -14.27 1.53
C LEU A 57 23.20 -13.76 1.61
N VAL A 58 24.15 -14.46 0.97
CA VAL A 58 25.53 -13.96 0.81
C VAL A 58 25.55 -12.65 0.01
N THR A 59 24.70 -12.52 -1.01
CA THR A 59 24.58 -11.27 -1.78
C THR A 59 24.00 -10.14 -0.94
N MET A 60 23.09 -10.45 -0.01
CA MET A 60 22.48 -9.46 0.89
C MET A 60 23.42 -8.98 1.99
N GLN A 61 24.32 -9.85 2.46
CA GLN A 61 25.28 -9.51 3.50
C GLN A 61 26.55 -10.35 3.31
N SER A 62 27.57 -9.75 2.69
CA SER A 62 28.85 -10.38 2.34
C SER A 62 29.60 -10.95 3.55
N ASP A 63 29.39 -10.34 4.71
CA ASP A 63 30.13 -10.61 5.95
C ASP A 63 29.49 -11.75 6.77
N ALA A 64 28.29 -12.20 6.38
CA ALA A 64 27.59 -13.30 7.02
C ALA A 64 28.15 -14.63 6.48
N ALA A 65 29.01 -15.26 7.28
CA ALA A 65 29.67 -16.55 7.10
C ALA A 65 28.80 -17.68 6.45
N PRO A 66 29.43 -18.71 5.84
CA PRO A 66 28.75 -19.70 5.01
C PRO A 66 27.56 -20.38 5.71
N LEU A 67 26.38 -20.09 5.19
CA LEU A 67 25.07 -20.53 5.70
C LEU A 67 24.79 -22.01 5.43
N LEU A 68 25.50 -22.58 4.46
CA LEU A 68 25.54 -24.01 4.13
C LEU A 68 27.01 -24.44 4.11
N ARG A 69 27.46 -25.13 5.18
CA ARG A 69 28.81 -25.70 5.21
C ARG A 69 28.87 -26.96 4.35
N ARG A 70 29.92 -27.11 3.56
CA ARG A 70 30.11 -28.28 2.69
C ARG A 70 30.20 -29.54 3.58
N GLY A 71 29.24 -30.46 3.42
CA GLY A 71 29.16 -31.70 4.21
C GLY A 71 28.27 -31.60 5.45
N ASP A 72 27.84 -30.41 5.83
CA ASP A 72 26.86 -30.22 6.90
C ASP A 72 25.48 -30.22 6.23
N GLY A 73 24.61 -31.17 6.62
CA GLY A 73 23.24 -31.29 6.09
C GLY A 73 22.34 -30.15 6.56
N ASN A 74 22.89 -29.11 7.18
CA ASN A 74 22.19 -28.07 7.88
C ASN A 74 22.39 -26.70 7.22
N MET A 75 21.34 -25.89 7.27
CA MET A 75 21.42 -24.46 6.99
C MET A 75 20.99 -23.67 8.21
N ILE A 76 21.61 -22.53 8.44
CA ILE A 76 21.23 -21.59 9.50
C ILE A 76 20.91 -20.25 8.82
N ALA A 77 19.77 -19.64 9.13
CA ALA A 77 19.47 -18.28 8.66
C ALA A 77 20.22 -17.23 9.51
N PRO A 78 20.75 -16.16 8.89
CA PRO A 78 21.43 -15.11 9.62
C PRO A 78 20.41 -14.24 10.37
N PRO A 79 20.54 -14.02 11.69
CA PRO A 79 19.56 -13.27 12.50
C PRO A 79 19.29 -11.83 12.03
N SER A 80 20.18 -11.26 11.22
CA SER A 80 20.07 -9.91 10.66
C SER A 80 19.16 -9.81 9.42
N ILE A 81 18.78 -10.93 8.81
CA ILE A 81 17.96 -10.96 7.58
C ILE A 81 16.60 -11.56 7.89
N SER A 82 15.63 -10.72 8.19
CA SER A 82 14.24 -11.18 8.37
C SER A 82 13.63 -11.72 7.07
N LEU A 83 12.55 -12.47 7.20
CA LEU A 83 11.74 -12.95 6.07
C LEU A 83 11.33 -11.81 5.13
N ASP A 84 10.89 -10.66 5.68
CA ASP A 84 10.47 -9.52 4.86
C ASP A 84 11.64 -8.89 4.10
N ARG A 85 12.83 -8.81 4.71
CA ARG A 85 14.03 -8.33 3.99
C ARG A 85 14.40 -9.28 2.84
N TYR A 86 14.28 -10.59 3.06
CA TYR A 86 14.50 -11.58 2.00
C TYR A 86 13.47 -11.47 0.87
N ARG A 87 12.18 -11.28 1.20
CA ARG A 87 11.12 -11.01 0.21
C ARG A 87 11.41 -9.76 -0.61
N ILE A 88 11.75 -8.64 0.04
CA ILE A 88 12.10 -7.38 -0.63
C ILE A 88 13.28 -7.57 -1.58
N PHE A 89 14.31 -8.29 -1.15
CA PHE A 89 15.46 -8.62 -1.99
C PHE A 89 15.02 -9.36 -3.27
N LEU A 90 14.17 -10.37 -3.15
CA LEU A 90 13.64 -11.11 -4.30
C LEU A 90 12.79 -10.21 -5.21
N TYR A 91 11.89 -9.38 -4.68
CA TYR A 91 11.09 -8.47 -5.49
C TYR A 91 11.95 -7.51 -6.31
N ARG A 92 12.96 -6.88 -5.70
CA ARG A 92 13.85 -5.93 -6.38
C ARG A 92 14.68 -6.58 -7.49
N ARG A 93 15.00 -7.87 -7.37
CA ARG A 93 15.75 -8.62 -8.39
C ARG A 93 14.86 -9.27 -9.45
N SER A 94 13.59 -9.50 -9.15
CA SER A 94 12.64 -10.06 -10.11
C SER A 94 12.50 -9.17 -11.36
N LEU A 95 12.24 -9.79 -12.53
CA LEU A 95 12.04 -9.02 -13.76
C LEU A 95 10.87 -8.01 -13.66
N PRO A 96 9.68 -8.36 -13.12
CA PRO A 96 8.61 -7.39 -12.96
C PRO A 96 8.98 -6.24 -12.01
N GLY A 97 9.74 -6.53 -10.94
CA GLY A 97 10.18 -5.52 -9.99
C GLY A 97 11.22 -4.57 -10.59
N GLN A 98 12.21 -5.10 -11.30
CA GLN A 98 13.18 -4.30 -12.05
C GLN A 98 12.48 -3.42 -13.09
N LEU A 99 11.56 -3.99 -13.88
CA LEU A 99 10.78 -3.24 -14.86
C LEU A 99 10.07 -2.04 -14.22
N LEU A 100 9.37 -2.25 -13.11
CA LEU A 100 8.65 -1.19 -12.43
C LEU A 100 9.58 -0.06 -11.96
N ILE A 101 10.73 -0.39 -11.35
CA ILE A 101 11.72 0.59 -10.93
C ILE A 101 12.26 1.37 -12.15
N GLN A 102 12.61 0.68 -13.24
CA GLN A 102 13.21 1.32 -14.40
C GLN A 102 12.24 2.26 -15.14
N THR A 103 10.95 1.90 -15.22
CA THR A 103 9.92 2.78 -15.82
C THR A 103 9.77 4.12 -15.10
N LEU A 104 10.20 4.22 -13.83
CA LEU A 104 10.20 5.46 -13.06
C LEU A 104 11.54 6.20 -13.16
N LYS A 105 12.66 5.47 -13.14
CA LYS A 105 14.00 6.05 -13.01
C LYS A 105 14.68 6.41 -14.33
N ARG A 106 14.33 5.75 -15.44
CA ARG A 106 15.00 5.91 -16.74
C ARG A 106 13.98 6.27 -17.83
N PRO A 107 13.59 7.57 -17.94
CA PRO A 107 12.54 8.00 -18.87
C PRO A 107 12.89 7.79 -20.35
N GLN A 108 14.16 7.52 -20.68
CA GLN A 108 14.62 7.25 -22.04
C GLN A 108 14.82 5.75 -22.35
N LEU A 109 14.64 4.87 -21.35
CA LEU A 109 14.82 3.44 -21.56
C LEU A 109 13.77 2.92 -22.54
N THR A 110 14.14 2.05 -23.47
CA THR A 110 13.19 1.35 -24.35
C THR A 110 13.12 -0.12 -23.98
N LEU A 111 12.09 -0.83 -24.48
CA LEU A 111 12.03 -2.28 -24.30
C LEU A 111 13.28 -2.98 -24.85
N GLN A 112 13.78 -2.57 -26.03
CA GLN A 112 14.93 -3.23 -26.65
C GLN A 112 16.17 -3.14 -25.76
N MET A 113 16.48 -1.94 -25.25
CA MET A 113 17.59 -1.73 -24.33
C MET A 113 17.47 -2.61 -23.07
N LEU A 114 16.27 -2.75 -22.51
CA LEU A 114 16.05 -3.62 -21.35
C LEU A 114 16.24 -5.11 -21.69
N LEU A 115 15.81 -5.56 -22.86
CA LEU A 115 16.01 -6.95 -23.29
C LEU A 115 17.49 -7.25 -23.50
N ASP A 116 18.24 -6.31 -24.06
CA ASP A 116 19.69 -6.42 -24.26
C ASP A 116 20.43 -6.47 -22.90
N GLU A 117 20.04 -5.62 -21.95
CA GLU A 117 20.62 -5.58 -20.59
C GLU A 117 20.33 -6.85 -19.77
N THR A 118 19.15 -7.46 -19.96
CA THR A 118 18.69 -8.60 -19.15
C THR A 118 18.91 -9.96 -19.80
N GLY A 119 19.19 -10.01 -21.10
CA GLY A 119 19.33 -11.24 -21.89
C GLY A 119 18.02 -12.00 -22.11
N PHE A 120 16.85 -11.43 -21.74
CA PHE A 120 15.57 -12.07 -21.99
C PHE A 120 15.14 -11.95 -23.44
N SER A 121 14.57 -13.02 -24.00
CA SER A 121 13.80 -12.90 -25.24
C SER A 121 12.51 -12.11 -24.98
N ARG A 122 11.99 -11.44 -26.02
CA ARG A 122 10.73 -10.68 -25.93
C ARG A 122 9.55 -11.53 -25.42
N ALA A 123 9.45 -12.79 -25.87
CA ALA A 123 8.40 -13.71 -25.41
C ALA A 123 8.57 -14.08 -23.93
N ALA A 124 9.80 -14.37 -23.48
CA ALA A 124 10.09 -14.68 -22.09
C ALA A 124 9.78 -13.48 -21.17
N PHE A 125 10.11 -12.27 -21.62
CA PHE A 125 9.80 -11.01 -20.94
C PHE A 125 8.28 -10.88 -20.70
N PHE A 126 7.47 -10.93 -21.76
CA PHE A 126 6.01 -10.74 -21.63
C PHE A 126 5.33 -11.82 -20.81
N ARG A 127 5.81 -13.07 -20.88
CA ARG A 127 5.33 -14.16 -20.03
C ARG A 127 5.59 -13.85 -18.55
N ARG A 128 6.81 -13.42 -18.21
CA ARG A 128 7.21 -13.12 -16.83
C ARG A 128 6.49 -11.92 -16.23
N ILE A 129 6.11 -10.92 -17.02
CA ILE A 129 5.41 -9.72 -16.52
C ILE A 129 3.88 -9.79 -16.66
N SER A 130 3.33 -10.94 -17.05
CA SER A 130 1.89 -11.09 -17.38
C SER A 130 0.97 -10.75 -16.20
N ALA A 131 1.31 -11.20 -14.99
CA ALA A 131 0.57 -10.90 -13.77
C ALA A 131 0.58 -9.39 -13.45
N LEU A 132 1.76 -8.76 -13.50
CA LEU A 132 1.90 -7.31 -13.33
C LEU A 132 1.08 -6.54 -14.39
N ARG A 133 1.14 -6.93 -15.67
CA ARG A 133 0.35 -6.28 -16.73
C ARG A 133 -1.15 -6.40 -16.51
N LEU A 134 -1.63 -7.55 -16.03
CA LEU A 134 -3.04 -7.75 -15.71
C LEU A 134 -3.47 -6.87 -14.53
N TYR A 135 -2.65 -6.76 -13.50
CA TYR A 135 -2.88 -5.86 -12.37
C TYR A 135 -2.95 -4.39 -12.83
N LEU A 136 -1.96 -3.93 -13.59
CA LEU A 136 -1.91 -2.56 -14.10
C LEU A 136 -3.15 -2.24 -14.94
N ARG A 137 -3.55 -3.15 -15.84
CA ARG A 137 -4.74 -2.95 -16.68
C ARG A 137 -6.00 -2.78 -15.84
N LYS A 138 -6.17 -3.59 -14.78
CA LYS A 138 -7.31 -3.47 -13.85
C LYS A 138 -7.29 -2.13 -13.10
N ALA A 139 -6.10 -1.58 -12.85
CA ALA A 139 -5.93 -0.26 -12.24
C ALA A 139 -6.04 0.92 -13.22
N GLY A 140 -6.36 0.66 -14.51
CA GLY A 140 -6.42 1.70 -15.55
C GLY A 140 -5.05 2.20 -16.01
N VAL A 141 -4.00 1.42 -15.80
CA VAL A 141 -2.61 1.75 -16.15
C VAL A 141 -2.07 0.73 -17.16
N THR A 142 -1.22 1.19 -18.07
CA THR A 142 -0.55 0.36 -19.08
C THR A 142 0.96 0.60 -19.08
N ILE A 143 1.70 -0.24 -19.79
CA ILE A 143 3.15 -0.10 -19.97
C ILE A 143 3.39 0.31 -21.43
N SER A 144 3.87 1.52 -21.65
CA SER A 144 4.47 1.92 -22.93
C SER A 144 5.81 1.25 -23.09
N LEU A 145 6.21 0.94 -24.33
CA LEU A 145 7.46 0.26 -24.65
C LEU A 145 8.52 1.17 -25.26
N ASN A 146 8.12 2.39 -25.66
CA ASN A 146 9.00 3.40 -26.25
C ASN A 146 8.45 4.82 -26.01
N PRO A 147 8.99 5.57 -25.04
CA PRO A 147 9.85 5.07 -23.97
C PRO A 147 9.13 4.09 -23.04
N LEU A 148 9.90 3.30 -22.30
CA LEU A 148 9.42 2.33 -21.33
C LEU A 148 8.90 3.06 -20.08
N ALA A 149 7.59 3.24 -19.99
CA ALA A 149 6.95 4.04 -18.95
C ALA A 149 5.58 3.48 -18.57
N LEU A 150 5.12 3.76 -17.35
CA LEU A 150 3.71 3.57 -17.01
C LEU A 150 2.87 4.73 -17.57
N MET A 151 1.75 4.38 -18.21
CA MET A 151 0.85 5.31 -18.88
C MET A 151 -0.59 5.12 -18.40
N GLY A 152 -1.32 6.22 -18.26
CA GLY A 152 -2.70 6.28 -17.79
C GLY A 152 -2.97 7.65 -17.15
N PRO A 153 -4.12 7.83 -16.47
CA PRO A 153 -4.34 9.02 -15.65
C PRO A 153 -3.21 9.19 -14.63
N GLU A 154 -2.59 10.37 -14.56
CA GLU A 154 -1.34 10.52 -13.79
C GLU A 154 -1.52 10.23 -12.29
N ALA A 155 -2.69 10.57 -11.72
CA ALA A 155 -3.08 10.19 -10.36
C ALA A 155 -2.99 8.66 -10.14
N ARG A 156 -3.48 7.88 -11.10
CA ARG A 156 -3.46 6.41 -11.09
C ARG A 156 -2.05 5.87 -11.22
N VAL A 157 -1.25 6.44 -12.11
CA VAL A 157 0.15 6.02 -12.30
C VAL A 157 0.95 6.23 -11.01
N ARG A 158 0.84 7.42 -10.39
CA ARG A 158 1.51 7.73 -9.12
C ARG A 158 1.02 6.86 -7.96
N GLN A 159 -0.28 6.59 -7.90
CA GLN A 159 -0.87 5.65 -6.94
C GLN A 159 -0.26 4.25 -7.07
N VAL A 160 -0.18 3.72 -8.30
CA VAL A 160 0.38 2.40 -8.58
C VAL A 160 1.85 2.34 -8.17
N TYR A 161 2.66 3.33 -8.55
CA TYR A 161 4.05 3.39 -8.12
C TYR A 161 4.16 3.40 -6.59
N ARG A 162 3.36 4.25 -5.93
CA ARG A 162 3.38 4.36 -4.48
C ARG A 162 3.02 3.04 -3.80
N GLN A 163 1.94 2.38 -4.21
CA GLN A 163 1.47 1.14 -3.61
C GLN A 163 2.45 -0.02 -3.82
N LEU A 164 2.92 -0.21 -5.05
CA LEU A 164 3.77 -1.35 -5.39
C LEU A 164 5.20 -1.17 -4.90
N LEU A 165 5.81 0.00 -5.15
CA LEU A 165 7.22 0.23 -4.80
C LEU A 165 7.41 0.53 -3.30
N TRP A 166 6.39 0.95 -2.56
CA TRP A 166 6.49 1.06 -1.09
C TRP A 166 6.80 -0.31 -0.45
N GLN A 167 6.22 -1.39 -0.98
CA GLN A 167 6.51 -2.77 -0.52
C GLN A 167 7.95 -3.20 -0.82
N PHE A 168 8.70 -2.42 -1.61
CA PHE A 168 10.09 -2.70 -1.90
C PHE A 168 11.03 -1.90 -0.99
N VAL A 169 10.53 -1.04 -0.10
CA VAL A 169 11.37 -0.23 0.78
C VAL A 169 11.98 -1.10 1.90
N ASP A 170 13.31 -1.10 1.97
CA ASP A 170 14.09 -1.61 3.10
C ASP A 170 14.80 -0.39 3.68
N PHE A 171 14.58 -0.07 4.95
CA PHE A 171 15.17 1.11 5.60
C PHE A 171 16.69 0.99 5.74
N ALA A 172 17.22 -0.22 5.84
CA ALA A 172 18.66 -0.45 5.85
C ALA A 172 19.28 -0.33 4.45
N HIS A 173 18.50 -0.62 3.41
CA HIS A 173 18.94 -0.60 2.01
C HIS A 173 17.88 0.11 1.16
N PRO A 174 17.91 1.45 1.07
CA PRO A 174 16.82 2.19 0.43
C PRO A 174 16.62 1.79 -1.04
N LEU A 175 15.36 1.77 -1.49
CA LEU A 175 15.01 1.41 -2.87
C LEU A 175 15.63 2.39 -3.89
N PHE A 176 15.63 3.66 -3.52
CA PHE A 176 16.36 4.70 -4.22
C PHE A 176 17.74 4.80 -3.56
N SER A 177 18.79 4.51 -4.32
CA SER A 177 20.18 4.66 -3.86
C SER A 177 20.44 6.06 -3.30
N GLU A 178 19.79 7.07 -3.88
CA GLU A 178 19.66 8.41 -3.30
C GLU A 178 18.23 8.92 -3.55
N ILE A 179 17.54 9.31 -2.47
CA ILE A 179 16.33 10.14 -2.57
C ILE A 179 16.78 11.52 -3.06
N PHE A 180 16.09 12.10 -4.05
CA PHE A 180 16.44 13.41 -4.57
C PHE A 180 16.56 14.44 -3.44
N PRO A 181 17.63 15.27 -3.40
CA PRO A 181 17.72 16.40 -2.47
C PRO A 181 16.46 17.29 -2.53
N GLN A 182 15.92 17.48 -3.73
CA GLN A 182 14.67 18.21 -3.99
C GLN A 182 13.47 17.61 -3.26
N SER A 183 13.37 16.28 -3.12
CA SER A 183 12.31 15.63 -2.36
C SER A 183 12.37 16.02 -0.87
N ARG A 184 13.59 16.11 -0.30
CA ARG A 184 13.77 16.54 1.10
C ARG A 184 13.47 18.02 1.29
N GLN A 185 13.84 18.86 0.32
CA GLN A 185 13.50 20.28 0.34
C GLN A 185 11.98 20.49 0.28
N LEU A 186 11.31 19.83 -0.67
CA LEU A 186 9.86 19.84 -0.82
C LEU A 186 9.17 19.46 0.50
N MET A 187 9.64 18.41 1.17
CA MET A 187 9.12 18.03 2.49
C MET A 187 9.23 19.14 3.54
N ARG A 188 10.35 19.87 3.59
CA ARG A 188 10.53 21.00 4.54
C ARG A 188 9.58 22.16 4.22
N GLU A 189 9.38 22.45 2.94
CA GLU A 189 8.49 23.52 2.49
C GLU A 189 7.02 23.20 2.77
N LEU A 190 6.60 21.95 2.54
CA LEU A 190 5.26 21.47 2.92
C LEU A 190 5.03 21.54 4.43
N ASP A 191 6.03 21.17 5.23
CA ASP A 191 5.96 21.23 6.69
C ASP A 191 5.78 22.67 7.17
N LYS A 192 6.59 23.60 6.64
CA LYS A 192 6.52 25.03 6.94
C LYS A 192 5.16 25.64 6.55
N ALA A 193 4.55 25.13 5.47
CA ALA A 193 3.22 25.54 5.01
C ALA A 193 2.06 24.89 5.80
N GLY A 194 2.34 24.00 6.77
CA GLY A 194 1.30 23.28 7.52
C GLY A 194 0.56 22.23 6.68
N LEU A 195 1.19 21.72 5.61
CA LEU A 195 0.60 20.76 4.67
C LEU A 195 1.01 19.31 4.95
N ILE A 196 1.71 19.05 6.06
CA ILE A 196 2.01 17.70 6.53
C ILE A 196 1.06 17.37 7.68
N GLN A 197 0.29 16.30 7.52
CA GLN A 197 -0.58 15.79 8.58
C GLN A 197 0.30 15.19 9.68
N SER A 198 0.06 15.60 10.94
CA SER A 198 0.90 15.25 12.09
C SER A 198 1.00 13.74 12.35
N ASP A 199 -0.04 13.01 11.98
CA ASP A 199 -0.21 11.57 12.14
C ASP A 199 0.24 10.75 10.92
N PHE A 200 0.83 11.37 9.88
CA PHE A 200 1.26 10.67 8.66
C PHE A 200 2.75 10.32 8.68
N SER A 201 3.07 9.14 8.14
CA SER A 201 4.45 8.69 8.02
C SER A 201 5.24 9.63 7.10
N ARG A 202 6.17 10.40 7.69
CA ARG A 202 7.10 11.26 6.94
C ARG A 202 7.93 10.47 5.93
N ALA A 203 8.25 9.20 6.23
CA ALA A 203 8.95 8.32 5.29
C ALA A 203 8.10 7.97 4.06
N GLN A 204 6.80 7.65 4.27
CA GLN A 204 5.87 7.43 3.16
C GLN A 204 5.65 8.70 2.34
N LEU A 205 5.56 9.86 2.99
CA LEU A 205 5.40 11.13 2.26
C LEU A 205 6.65 11.48 1.45
N LEU A 206 7.84 11.31 2.02
CA LEU A 206 9.10 11.53 1.30
C LEU A 206 9.21 10.58 0.10
N PHE A 207 8.77 9.33 0.26
CA PHE A 207 8.70 8.37 -0.84
C PHE A 207 7.72 8.82 -1.94
N ALA A 208 6.52 9.26 -1.57
CA ALA A 208 5.53 9.79 -2.51
C ALA A 208 6.02 11.05 -3.24
N ALA A 209 6.66 11.98 -2.51
CA ALA A 209 7.31 13.16 -3.08
C ALA A 209 8.39 12.77 -4.09
N ASN A 210 9.18 11.74 -3.80
CA ASN A 210 10.20 11.27 -4.73
C ASN A 210 9.59 10.69 -6.02
N VAL A 211 8.50 9.92 -5.91
CA VAL A 211 7.74 9.44 -7.07
C VAL A 211 7.21 10.62 -7.89
N HIS A 212 6.62 11.63 -7.25
CA HIS A 212 6.15 12.84 -7.92
C HIS A 212 7.25 13.52 -8.73
N LEU A 213 8.42 13.76 -8.13
CA LEU A 213 9.51 14.44 -8.81
C LEU A 213 10.05 13.63 -9.99
N HIS A 214 10.17 12.30 -9.86
CA HIS A 214 10.53 11.45 -11.00
C HIS A 214 9.53 11.58 -12.16
N ARG A 215 8.22 11.62 -11.86
CA ARG A 215 7.17 11.77 -12.88
C ARG A 215 7.19 13.16 -13.52
N LEU A 216 7.34 14.21 -12.71
CA LEU A 216 7.45 15.59 -13.20
C LEU A 216 8.68 15.79 -14.09
N LEU A 217 9.85 15.26 -13.70
CA LEU A 217 11.07 15.30 -14.53
C LEU A 217 10.91 14.54 -15.85
N ALA A 218 10.00 13.58 -15.91
CA ALA A 218 9.60 12.87 -17.12
C ALA A 218 8.42 13.55 -17.86
N ASN A 219 8.11 14.80 -17.53
CA ASN A 219 7.02 15.61 -18.10
C ASN A 219 5.61 15.03 -17.89
N HIS A 220 5.38 14.36 -16.75
CA HIS A 220 4.07 13.88 -16.34
C HIS A 220 3.54 14.64 -15.12
N SER A 221 2.56 15.52 -15.35
CA SER A 221 1.94 16.37 -14.31
C SER A 221 0.48 15.98 -14.04
N ILE A 222 0.02 16.31 -12.83
CA ILE A 222 -1.35 16.10 -12.35
C ILE A 222 -2.33 17.22 -12.72
N VAL A 223 -1.87 18.28 -13.40
CA VAL A 223 -2.66 19.45 -13.81
C VAL A 223 -4.03 19.10 -14.35
N GLY A 224 -5.07 19.69 -13.76
CA GLY A 224 -6.44 19.61 -14.28
C GLY A 224 -7.00 18.19 -14.34
N THR A 225 -6.39 17.23 -13.64
CA THR A 225 -6.85 15.84 -13.64
C THR A 225 -7.83 15.52 -12.52
N LEU A 226 -7.81 16.29 -11.43
CA LEU A 226 -8.63 16.07 -10.24
C LEU A 226 -9.33 17.37 -9.83
N ASP A 227 -10.53 17.23 -9.26
CA ASP A 227 -11.25 18.34 -8.65
C ASP A 227 -10.86 18.46 -7.18
N PHE A 228 -9.94 19.36 -6.87
CA PHE A 228 -9.51 19.59 -5.50
C PHE A 228 -10.48 20.45 -4.68
N ASP A 229 -11.51 21.05 -5.27
CA ASP A 229 -12.45 21.89 -4.52
C ASP A 229 -13.37 21.07 -3.60
N GLU A 230 -13.59 19.80 -3.94
CA GLU A 230 -14.21 18.79 -3.08
C GLU A 230 -13.37 18.48 -1.81
N LEU A 231 -12.07 18.79 -1.82
CA LEU A 231 -11.19 18.64 -0.65
C LEU A 231 -11.44 19.80 0.33
N ALA A 232 -12.55 19.74 1.05
CA ALA A 232 -12.91 20.70 2.07
C ALA A 232 -13.18 19.99 3.42
N PRO A 233 -12.90 20.64 4.57
CA PRO A 233 -12.06 21.83 4.71
C PRO A 233 -10.60 21.49 4.38
N ARG A 234 -9.90 22.41 3.70
CA ARG A 234 -8.47 22.31 3.39
C ARG A 234 -7.70 23.51 3.95
N PRO A 235 -6.39 23.36 4.24
CA PRO A 235 -5.53 24.50 4.55
C PRO A 235 -5.55 25.56 3.44
N THR A 236 -5.13 26.78 3.75
CA THR A 236 -4.91 27.81 2.72
C THR A 236 -3.49 27.69 2.20
N LEU A 237 -3.29 27.61 0.88
CA LEU A 237 -1.96 27.68 0.30
C LEU A 237 -1.39 29.09 0.46
N THR A 238 -0.13 29.17 0.86
CA THR A 238 0.63 30.41 0.83
C THR A 238 0.89 30.85 -0.61
N ALA A 239 1.13 32.15 -0.82
CA ALA A 239 1.49 32.68 -2.14
C ALA A 239 2.81 32.07 -2.68
N ALA A 240 3.73 31.72 -1.78
CA ALA A 240 4.93 30.96 -2.11
C ALA A 240 4.60 29.46 -2.14
N LEU A 241 4.74 28.84 -3.31
CA LEU A 241 4.63 27.40 -3.52
C LEU A 241 6.00 26.74 -3.39
N PRO A 242 6.07 25.41 -3.21
CA PRO A 242 7.35 24.70 -3.11
C PRO A 242 8.25 24.91 -4.34
N SER A 243 9.54 25.14 -4.11
CA SER A 243 10.48 25.52 -5.18
C SER A 243 10.71 24.39 -6.19
N ALA A 244 10.43 23.14 -5.79
CA ALA A 244 10.45 21.99 -6.68
C ALA A 244 9.46 22.13 -7.86
N PHE A 245 8.53 23.07 -7.79
CA PHE A 245 7.50 23.33 -8.80
C PHE A 245 7.65 24.69 -9.50
N ASP A 246 8.76 25.41 -9.30
CA ASP A 246 8.97 26.76 -9.87
C ASP A 246 8.86 26.82 -11.39
N ASN A 247 9.21 25.72 -12.08
CA ASN A 247 9.13 25.63 -13.54
C ASN A 247 7.74 25.30 -14.07
N LEU A 248 6.75 25.11 -13.19
CA LEU A 248 5.38 24.80 -13.57
C LEU A 248 4.52 26.07 -13.58
N PRO A 249 3.49 26.16 -14.46
CA PRO A 249 2.45 27.18 -14.31
C PRO A 249 1.85 27.14 -12.90
N ARG A 250 1.42 28.28 -12.35
CA ARG A 250 0.94 28.36 -10.97
C ARG A 250 -0.13 27.30 -10.62
N LYS A 251 -1.15 27.16 -11.46
CA LYS A 251 -2.22 26.15 -11.25
C LYS A 251 -1.67 24.72 -11.21
N ALA A 252 -0.63 24.43 -12.00
CA ALA A 252 0.05 23.15 -11.97
C ALA A 252 0.79 22.90 -10.66
N ALA A 253 1.54 23.90 -10.18
CA ALA A 253 2.21 23.81 -8.89
C ALA A 253 1.21 23.66 -7.73
N GLU A 254 0.05 24.32 -7.81
CA GLU A 254 -1.05 24.16 -6.82
C GLU A 254 -1.63 22.73 -6.86
N ASP A 255 -1.96 22.21 -8.04
CA ASP A 255 -2.50 20.86 -8.20
C ASP A 255 -1.49 19.77 -7.74
N GLU A 256 -0.19 19.94 -8.03
CA GLU A 256 0.88 19.06 -7.55
C GLU A 256 0.98 19.07 -6.01
N THR A 257 0.88 20.26 -5.41
CA THR A 257 0.85 20.46 -3.96
C THR A 257 -0.36 19.75 -3.36
N TRP A 258 -1.54 19.95 -3.94
CA TRP A 258 -2.77 19.34 -3.47
C TRP A 258 -2.80 17.83 -3.62
N HIS A 259 -2.22 17.27 -4.67
CA HIS A 259 -2.11 15.82 -4.82
C HIS A 259 -1.22 15.19 -3.73
N LEU A 260 -0.14 15.86 -3.31
CA LEU A 260 0.69 15.40 -2.18
C LEU A 260 -0.06 15.50 -0.85
N PHE A 261 -0.81 16.58 -0.63
CA PHE A 261 -1.67 16.68 0.55
C PHE A 261 -2.75 15.58 0.55
N LEU A 262 -3.45 15.41 -0.58
CA LEU A 262 -4.46 14.38 -0.78
C LEU A 262 -3.89 12.99 -0.48
N THR A 263 -2.66 12.68 -0.91
CA THR A 263 -2.01 11.38 -0.62
C THR A 263 -1.98 11.03 0.86
N GLN A 264 -1.74 12.02 1.73
CA GLN A 264 -1.79 11.85 3.17
C GLN A 264 -3.25 11.76 3.62
N TRP A 265 -4.06 12.72 3.17
CA TRP A 265 -5.44 12.89 3.59
C TRP A 265 -6.31 11.66 3.31
N ARG A 266 -6.10 10.97 2.18
CA ARG A 266 -6.89 9.79 1.80
C ARG A 266 -6.80 8.62 2.77
N VAL A 267 -5.82 8.56 3.65
CA VAL A 267 -5.68 7.44 4.60
C VAL A 267 -6.54 7.74 5.86
N PRO A 268 -7.66 7.04 6.09
CA PRO A 268 -8.47 7.19 7.30
C PRO A 268 -7.67 6.77 8.53
N ARG A 269 -7.44 7.73 9.44
CA ARG A 269 -6.46 7.65 10.54
C ARG A 269 -6.92 8.35 11.81
N PHE A 270 -8.17 8.78 11.90
CA PHE A 270 -8.65 9.31 13.17
C PHE A 270 -8.85 8.17 14.16
N HIS A 271 -8.14 8.21 15.29
CA HIS A 271 -8.14 7.15 16.30
C HIS A 271 -9.07 7.47 17.47
N SER A 272 -9.36 8.75 17.71
CA SER A 272 -10.20 9.17 18.84
C SER A 272 -10.99 10.44 18.54
N GLU A 273 -12.10 10.60 19.25
CA GLU A 273 -12.96 11.78 19.17
C GLU A 273 -12.26 13.06 19.67
N GLN A 274 -11.16 12.93 20.41
CA GLN A 274 -10.39 14.04 20.94
C GLN A 274 -9.47 14.70 19.90
N GLN A 275 -9.33 14.10 18.71
CA GLN A 275 -8.55 14.70 17.64
C GLN A 275 -9.30 15.90 17.05
N PHE A 276 -8.72 17.09 17.25
CA PHE A 276 -9.28 18.36 16.77
C PHE A 276 -9.59 18.36 15.26
N ASP A 277 -8.75 17.68 14.47
CA ASP A 277 -8.94 17.55 13.02
C ASP A 277 -10.21 16.75 12.66
N ALA A 278 -10.55 15.72 13.44
CA ALA A 278 -11.77 14.94 13.24
C ALA A 278 -13.01 15.78 13.53
N ALA A 279 -13.02 16.50 14.66
CA ALA A 279 -14.09 17.41 15.04
C ALA A 279 -14.28 18.54 14.01
N THR A 280 -13.18 19.11 13.50
CA THR A 280 -13.20 20.16 12.48
C THR A 280 -13.80 19.65 11.18
N LEU A 281 -13.36 18.48 10.70
CA LEU A 281 -13.89 17.87 9.48
C LEU A 281 -15.39 17.56 9.61
N VAL A 282 -15.78 16.84 10.66
CA VAL A 282 -17.18 16.45 10.90
C VAL A 282 -18.05 17.69 11.06
N GLY A 283 -17.62 18.66 11.88
CA GLY A 283 -18.34 19.90 12.11
C GLY A 283 -18.55 20.72 10.84
N TYR A 284 -17.53 20.81 9.97
CA TYR A 284 -17.64 21.51 8.68
C TYR A 284 -18.72 20.88 7.79
N HIS A 285 -18.68 19.56 7.63
CA HIS A 285 -19.58 18.82 6.74
C HIS A 285 -21.00 18.70 7.27
N ALA A 286 -21.16 18.54 8.58
CA ALA A 286 -22.45 18.52 9.26
C ALA A 286 -23.13 19.88 9.18
N ALA A 287 -22.43 20.97 9.51
CA ALA A 287 -22.99 22.33 9.48
C ALA A 287 -23.44 22.77 8.08
N ARG A 288 -22.77 22.28 7.03
CA ARG A 288 -23.11 22.56 5.63
C ARG A 288 -24.04 21.52 5.01
N ASN A 289 -24.42 20.49 5.77
CA ASN A 289 -25.23 19.36 5.31
C ASN A 289 -24.77 18.82 3.95
N THR A 290 -23.45 18.61 3.79
CA THR A 290 -22.89 18.22 2.49
C THR A 290 -23.40 16.83 2.07
N PRO A 291 -23.42 16.50 0.76
CA PRO A 291 -23.91 15.19 0.33
C PRO A 291 -23.11 14.01 0.91
N ALA A 292 -21.82 14.20 1.23
CA ALA A 292 -21.01 13.17 1.90
C ALA A 292 -21.47 12.96 3.36
N TRP A 293 -21.79 14.06 4.07
CA TRP A 293 -22.35 14.00 5.42
C TRP A 293 -23.69 13.26 5.45
N GLN A 294 -24.60 13.59 4.55
CA GLN A 294 -25.91 12.94 4.46
C GLN A 294 -25.78 11.41 4.36
N LEU A 295 -24.83 10.92 3.55
CA LEU A 295 -24.59 9.50 3.40
C LEU A 295 -23.97 8.86 4.66
N VAL A 296 -22.99 9.54 5.29
CA VAL A 296 -22.37 9.08 6.54
C VAL A 296 -23.38 9.04 7.69
N GLU A 297 -24.23 10.05 7.81
CA GLU A 297 -25.29 10.10 8.82
C GLU A 297 -26.32 9.00 8.57
N LYS A 298 -26.75 8.83 7.32
CA LYS A 298 -27.72 7.80 6.94
C LYS A 298 -27.22 6.39 7.25
N ILE A 299 -25.99 6.05 6.85
CA ILE A 299 -25.47 4.69 7.06
C ILE A 299 -25.30 4.37 8.54
N ARG A 300 -24.79 5.32 9.34
CA ARG A 300 -24.57 5.13 10.78
C ARG A 300 -25.91 4.94 11.51
N ASN A 301 -26.92 5.74 11.17
CA ASN A 301 -28.26 5.65 11.76
C ASN A 301 -29.03 4.41 11.31
N GLU A 302 -28.89 4.00 10.04
CA GLU A 302 -29.53 2.78 9.54
C GLU A 302 -28.90 1.56 10.21
N PHE A 303 -27.56 1.46 10.19
CA PHE A 303 -26.85 0.28 10.69
C PHE A 303 -27.03 0.09 12.19
N SER A 304 -27.05 1.17 12.98
CA SER A 304 -27.32 1.07 14.42
C SER A 304 -28.69 0.48 14.77
N ARG A 305 -29.62 0.42 13.80
CA ARG A 305 -30.97 -0.13 13.96
C ARG A 305 -31.13 -1.49 13.29
N THR A 306 -30.44 -1.72 12.18
CA THR A 306 -30.68 -2.88 11.30
C THR A 306 -29.59 -3.95 11.38
N VAL A 307 -28.35 -3.59 11.73
CA VAL A 307 -27.23 -4.54 11.80
C VAL A 307 -27.13 -5.09 13.22
N VAL A 308 -27.59 -6.33 13.40
CA VAL A 308 -27.52 -7.03 14.70
C VAL A 308 -26.07 -7.17 15.16
N GLY A 309 -25.79 -6.73 16.40
CA GLY A 309 -24.47 -6.83 17.03
C GLY A 309 -23.56 -5.61 16.80
N ILE A 310 -24.01 -4.58 16.07
CA ILE A 310 -23.27 -3.33 15.99
C ILE A 310 -23.53 -2.45 17.22
N ALA A 311 -22.48 -1.88 17.79
CA ALA A 311 -22.56 -1.02 18.95
C ALA A 311 -23.31 0.30 18.62
N PRO A 312 -24.24 0.78 19.48
CA PRO A 312 -24.97 2.04 19.25
C PRO A 312 -24.07 3.27 19.15
N THR A 313 -22.87 3.21 19.74
CA THR A 313 -21.82 4.25 19.67
C THR A 313 -21.41 4.57 18.24
N VAL A 314 -21.67 3.69 17.27
CA VAL A 314 -21.49 3.94 15.83
C VAL A 314 -22.17 5.25 15.37
N THR A 315 -23.23 5.69 16.05
CA THR A 315 -23.99 6.93 15.72
C THR A 315 -23.38 8.20 16.31
N THR A 316 -22.58 8.10 17.37
CA THR A 316 -21.98 9.24 18.07
C THR A 316 -20.47 9.34 17.85
N ASP A 317 -19.80 8.27 17.41
CA ASP A 317 -18.34 8.24 17.23
C ASP A 317 -17.86 9.22 16.14
N LEU A 318 -17.17 10.29 16.58
CA LEU A 318 -16.64 11.34 15.71
C LEU A 318 -15.48 10.88 14.85
N ALA A 319 -14.62 10.00 15.37
CA ALA A 319 -13.50 9.47 14.59
C ALA A 319 -14.02 8.64 13.42
N LEU A 320 -15.02 7.79 13.66
CA LEU A 320 -15.72 7.02 12.63
C LEU A 320 -16.34 7.93 11.59
N ALA A 321 -17.13 8.91 12.00
CA ALA A 321 -17.74 9.87 11.08
C ALA A 321 -16.68 10.56 10.21
N GLY A 322 -15.59 11.05 10.82
CA GLY A 322 -14.50 11.71 10.11
C GLY A 322 -13.80 10.79 9.11
N ASN A 323 -13.53 9.53 9.46
CA ASN A 323 -12.87 8.59 8.56
C ASN A 323 -13.77 8.12 7.40
N LEU A 324 -15.06 7.93 7.64
CA LEU A 324 -16.03 7.63 6.58
C LEU A 324 -16.17 8.82 5.60
N LEU A 325 -16.19 10.05 6.11
CA LEU A 325 -16.13 11.26 5.28
C LEU A 325 -14.87 11.28 4.42
N LYS A 326 -13.70 10.96 5.00
CA LYS A 326 -12.43 10.89 4.27
C LYS A 326 -12.52 9.93 3.08
N ILE A 327 -13.15 8.76 3.24
CA ILE A 327 -13.37 7.83 2.12
C ILE A 327 -14.27 8.48 1.05
N LEU A 328 -15.46 8.96 1.41
CA LEU A 328 -16.41 9.46 0.40
C LEU A 328 -15.88 10.65 -0.40
N ILE A 329 -15.22 11.60 0.26
CA ILE A 329 -14.63 12.77 -0.38
C ILE A 329 -13.44 12.37 -1.26
N SER A 330 -12.60 11.44 -0.78
CA SER A 330 -11.47 10.92 -1.56
C SER A 330 -11.93 10.25 -2.85
N GLU A 331 -13.04 9.52 -2.81
CA GLU A 331 -13.64 8.92 -4.00
C GLU A 331 -14.21 9.94 -4.97
N ARG A 332 -14.78 11.06 -4.48
CA ARG A 332 -15.25 12.12 -5.38
C ARG A 332 -14.11 12.79 -6.13
N ILE A 333 -13.03 13.09 -5.41
CA ILE A 333 -11.85 13.74 -5.99
C ILE A 333 -11.14 12.79 -6.95
N PHE A 334 -10.97 11.53 -6.58
CA PHE A 334 -10.22 10.55 -7.35
C PHE A 334 -10.89 9.16 -7.32
N PRO A 335 -11.92 8.96 -8.18
CA PRO A 335 -12.76 7.76 -8.21
C PRO A 335 -12.01 6.47 -8.52
N GLY A 336 -12.34 5.43 -7.76
CA GLY A 336 -11.74 4.10 -7.75
C GLY A 336 -10.26 4.10 -7.37
N GLY A 337 -9.71 5.23 -6.92
CA GLY A 337 -8.35 5.31 -6.42
C GLY A 337 -8.25 4.46 -5.17
N ALA A 338 -7.44 3.41 -5.17
CA ALA A 338 -7.37 2.53 -4.00
C ALA A 338 -6.85 3.30 -2.77
N TYR A 339 -7.56 3.19 -1.64
CA TYR A 339 -7.01 3.52 -0.33
C TYR A 339 -5.81 2.62 -0.10
N ILE A 340 -4.64 3.22 0.16
CA ILE A 340 -3.46 2.43 0.51
C ILE A 340 -3.81 1.61 1.78
N ASP A 341 -3.33 0.37 1.84
CA ASP A 341 -3.44 -0.61 2.94
C ASP A 341 -4.68 -1.52 3.08
N LEU A 342 -5.80 -1.27 2.39
CA LEU A 342 -7.05 -2.01 2.71
C LEU A 342 -7.09 -3.49 2.28
N THR A 343 -6.40 -3.87 1.20
CA THR A 343 -6.53 -5.25 0.68
C THR A 343 -5.93 -6.30 1.62
N ARG A 344 -5.10 -5.92 2.59
CA ARG A 344 -4.48 -6.84 3.55
C ARG A 344 -5.25 -6.95 4.87
N THR A 345 -6.01 -5.93 5.28
CA THR A 345 -6.64 -5.88 6.62
C THR A 345 -8.08 -6.40 6.65
N ALA A 346 -8.87 -6.19 5.59
CA ALA A 346 -10.31 -6.49 5.64
C ALA A 346 -10.66 -7.97 5.39
N SER A 347 -9.81 -8.70 4.65
CA SER A 347 -10.14 -10.04 4.14
C SER A 347 -10.36 -11.12 5.22
N PRO A 348 -9.59 -11.17 6.32
CA PRO A 348 -9.81 -12.21 7.35
C PRO A 348 -11.09 -12.00 8.14
N MET A 349 -11.49 -10.74 8.37
CA MET A 349 -12.63 -10.42 9.24
C MET A 349 -13.99 -10.66 8.58
N ARG A 350 -14.08 -10.68 7.26
CA ARG A 350 -15.33 -10.93 6.52
C ARG A 350 -15.96 -12.28 6.83
N ALA A 351 -15.13 -13.29 7.11
CA ALA A 351 -15.61 -14.60 7.53
C ALA A 351 -16.37 -14.52 8.88
N PHE A 352 -16.01 -13.58 9.75
CA PHE A 352 -16.62 -13.42 11.07
C PHE A 352 -17.86 -12.52 11.04
N TYR A 353 -17.90 -11.50 10.18
CA TYR A 353 -19.05 -10.57 10.07
C TYR A 353 -19.63 -10.47 8.64
N PRO A 354 -20.06 -11.58 8.02
CA PRO A 354 -20.61 -11.56 6.66
C PRO A 354 -21.88 -10.71 6.54
N ARG A 355 -22.62 -10.53 7.64
CA ARG A 355 -23.82 -9.68 7.69
C ARG A 355 -23.50 -8.20 7.52
N LEU A 356 -22.35 -7.74 8.03
CA LEU A 356 -21.92 -6.35 7.85
C LEU A 356 -21.56 -6.09 6.38
N GLU A 357 -20.87 -7.02 5.74
CA GLU A 357 -20.56 -6.94 4.30
C GLU A 357 -21.84 -6.89 3.47
N ALA A 358 -22.78 -7.81 3.70
CA ALA A 358 -24.06 -7.82 2.99
C ALA A 358 -24.89 -6.53 3.21
N ALA A 359 -24.89 -5.99 4.43
CA ALA A 359 -25.56 -4.72 4.72
C ALA A 359 -24.93 -3.54 3.97
N LEU A 360 -23.59 -3.50 3.87
CA LEU A 360 -22.87 -2.48 3.11
C LEU A 360 -23.17 -2.56 1.62
N GLU A 361 -23.10 -3.77 1.05
CA GLU A 361 -23.44 -4.00 -0.36
C GLU A 361 -24.88 -3.55 -0.66
N ALA A 362 -25.85 -3.94 0.17
CA ALA A 362 -27.25 -3.55 0.00
C ALA A 362 -27.47 -2.04 0.17
N PHE A 363 -26.79 -1.41 1.13
CA PHE A 363 -26.86 0.03 1.35
C PHE A 363 -26.33 0.80 0.14
N PHE A 364 -25.12 0.48 -0.32
CA PHE A 364 -24.53 1.18 -1.47
C PHE A 364 -25.23 0.87 -2.79
N ALA A 365 -25.84 -0.31 -2.95
CA ALA A 365 -26.68 -0.61 -4.11
C ALA A 365 -27.95 0.26 -4.17
N ARG A 366 -28.49 0.69 -3.01
CA ARG A 366 -29.66 1.57 -2.92
C ARG A 366 -29.33 3.04 -3.01
N GLU A 367 -28.30 3.48 -2.29
CA GLU A 367 -28.04 4.90 -2.03
C GLU A 367 -27.16 5.56 -3.08
N ALA A 368 -26.52 4.79 -3.96
CA ALA A 368 -25.62 5.31 -4.97
C ALA A 368 -26.23 5.28 -6.38
N PRO A 369 -26.63 6.45 -6.91
CA PRO A 369 -26.59 6.74 -8.34
C PRO A 369 -25.18 7.18 -8.79
N LEU A 370 -24.12 6.91 -8.01
CA LEU A 370 -22.76 6.80 -8.52
C LEU A 370 -22.69 5.46 -9.22
N GLU A 371 -22.66 5.44 -10.55
CA GLU A 371 -22.92 4.26 -11.41
C GLU A 371 -22.16 2.97 -11.10
N ASN A 372 -21.18 2.95 -10.21
CA ASN A 372 -20.66 1.75 -9.55
C ASN A 372 -20.04 2.16 -8.21
N ALA A 373 -20.72 1.98 -7.08
CA ALA A 373 -20.03 2.06 -5.78
C ALA A 373 -18.85 1.09 -5.84
N SER A 374 -17.64 1.64 -5.85
CA SER A 374 -16.46 0.82 -6.13
C SER A 374 -16.27 -0.13 -4.96
N LYS A 375 -15.76 -1.33 -5.25
CA LYS A 375 -15.48 -2.33 -4.21
C LYS A 375 -14.59 -1.75 -3.11
N GLU A 376 -13.70 -0.81 -3.46
CA GLU A 376 -12.83 -0.10 -2.54
C GLU A 376 -13.58 0.72 -1.48
N ILE A 377 -14.73 1.33 -1.82
CA ILE A 377 -15.57 2.05 -0.85
C ILE A 377 -16.11 1.06 0.19
N ILE A 378 -16.72 -0.02 -0.29
CA ILE A 378 -17.31 -1.07 0.55
C ILE A 378 -16.23 -1.67 1.45
N ASP A 379 -15.06 -1.98 0.88
CA ASP A 379 -13.92 -2.52 1.61
C ASP A 379 -13.43 -1.56 2.71
N GLY A 380 -13.38 -0.25 2.41
CA GLY A 380 -12.97 0.78 3.37
C GLY A 380 -14.00 1.00 4.48
N PHE A 381 -15.28 1.06 4.14
CA PHE A 381 -16.37 1.17 5.12
C PHE A 381 -16.41 -0.05 6.02
N TYR A 382 -16.29 -1.26 5.45
CA TYR A 382 -16.22 -2.50 6.21
C TYR A 382 -15.09 -2.43 7.24
N GLN A 383 -13.89 -2.03 6.82
CA GLN A 383 -12.71 -1.93 7.68
C GLN A 383 -12.91 -0.99 8.88
N LEU A 384 -13.68 0.09 8.71
CA LEU A 384 -13.92 1.07 9.77
C LEU A 384 -15.11 0.71 10.66
N LEU A 385 -16.06 -0.08 10.16
CA LEU A 385 -17.29 -0.45 10.88
C LEU A 385 -17.18 -1.78 11.64
N TRP A 386 -16.39 -2.74 11.17
CA TRP A 386 -16.29 -4.04 11.86
C TRP A 386 -15.80 -3.95 13.31
N PRO A 387 -14.95 -2.99 13.74
CA PRO A 387 -14.58 -2.88 15.16
C PRO A 387 -15.79 -2.62 16.06
N PHE A 388 -16.85 -2.02 15.53
CA PHE A 388 -18.12 -1.80 16.25
C PHE A 388 -19.00 -3.05 16.32
N MET A 389 -18.60 -4.18 15.72
CA MET A 389 -19.32 -5.45 15.79
C MET A 389 -18.96 -6.29 17.03
N THR A 390 -18.00 -5.84 17.86
CA THR A 390 -17.57 -6.56 19.08
C THR A 390 -17.73 -5.71 20.33
N ASP A 391 -18.23 -6.31 21.41
CA ASP A 391 -18.25 -5.72 22.76
C ASP A 391 -16.86 -5.72 23.46
N SER A 392 -15.77 -5.96 22.71
CA SER A 392 -14.44 -6.26 23.26
C SER A 392 -13.57 -5.00 23.43
N ALA A 393 -12.75 -4.96 24.49
CA ALA A 393 -11.70 -3.95 24.69
C ALA A 393 -10.63 -3.93 23.57
N ILE A 394 -10.61 -4.92 22.67
CA ILE A 394 -9.80 -4.89 21.45
C ILE A 394 -10.39 -3.89 20.44
N ALA A 395 -11.72 -3.72 20.39
CA ALA A 395 -12.37 -2.66 19.61
C ALA A 395 -11.88 -1.27 20.01
N ASP A 396 -11.58 -1.04 21.31
CA ASP A 396 -11.00 0.21 21.82
C ASP A 396 -9.56 0.47 21.36
N LYS A 397 -8.78 -0.59 21.08
CA LYS A 397 -7.41 -0.50 20.54
C LYS A 397 -7.35 -0.45 19.01
N LEU A 398 -8.39 -0.97 18.36
CA LEU A 398 -8.59 -0.98 16.90
C LEU A 398 -9.38 0.21 16.39
N LYS A 399 -9.72 1.18 17.25
CA LYS A 399 -10.60 2.30 16.92
C LYS A 399 -10.12 3.05 15.68
N VAL A 400 -10.83 2.75 14.59
CA VAL A 400 -11.14 3.62 13.46
C VAL A 400 -9.94 4.19 12.69
N ALA A 401 -8.76 3.59 12.75
CA ALA A 401 -7.64 4.05 11.95
C ALA A 401 -6.99 2.91 11.16
N LEU A 402 -6.63 3.19 9.92
CA LEU A 402 -5.61 2.44 9.20
C LEU A 402 -4.26 2.94 9.73
N ASP A 403 -3.80 2.36 10.84
CA ASP A 403 -2.46 2.65 11.34
C ASP A 403 -1.43 1.81 10.55
N PRO A 404 -0.58 2.43 9.70
CA PRO A 404 0.50 1.71 9.02
C PRO A 404 1.60 1.20 9.98
N LEU A 405 1.54 1.56 11.27
CA LEU A 405 2.40 1.09 12.34
C LEU A 405 1.75 0.02 13.22
N MET A 406 0.50 -0.37 12.95
CA MET A 406 -0.15 -1.42 13.73
C MET A 406 0.56 -2.76 13.50
N PRO A 407 1.11 -3.41 14.53
CA PRO A 407 1.78 -4.70 14.37
C PRO A 407 0.77 -5.76 13.88
N GLN A 408 1.13 -6.52 12.84
CA GLN A 408 0.39 -7.74 12.43
C GLN A 408 0.01 -8.68 13.60
N PRO A 409 0.81 -8.83 14.68
CA PRO A 409 0.45 -9.63 15.84
C PRO A 409 -0.90 -9.27 16.49
N LEU A 410 -1.37 -8.02 16.42
CA LEU A 410 -2.64 -7.64 17.04
C LEU A 410 -3.84 -8.24 16.28
N TYR A 411 -3.72 -8.39 14.96
CA TYR A 411 -4.71 -9.08 14.12
C TYR A 411 -4.72 -10.59 14.35
N GLU A 412 -3.55 -11.20 14.54
CA GLU A 412 -3.45 -12.62 14.91
C GLU A 412 -4.02 -12.88 16.31
N THR A 413 -3.80 -11.95 17.25
CA THR A 413 -4.37 -12.02 18.61
C THR A 413 -5.90 -11.95 18.59
N VAL A 414 -6.50 -11.11 17.74
CA VAL A 414 -7.97 -11.05 17.56
C VAL A 414 -8.50 -12.33 16.92
N ARG A 415 -7.82 -12.85 15.89
CA ARG A 415 -8.20 -14.12 15.26
C ARG A 415 -8.15 -15.29 16.24
N LEU A 416 -7.14 -15.35 17.10
CA LEU A 416 -6.96 -16.39 18.12
C LEU A 416 -7.97 -16.29 19.28
N ASN A 417 -8.49 -15.09 19.56
CA ASN A 417 -9.50 -14.87 20.60
C ASN A 417 -10.95 -15.06 20.11
N LEU A 418 -11.17 -15.20 18.80
CA LEU A 418 -12.48 -15.44 18.17
C LEU A 418 -12.68 -16.89 17.71
N THR A 419 -11.68 -17.75 17.93
CA THR A 419 -11.75 -19.22 17.84
C THR A 419 -11.72 -19.82 19.23
#